data_AF-A0AAD3CG86-F1
#
_entry.id   AF-A0AAD3CG86-F1
#
_cell.length_a   1.000
_cell.length_b   1.000
_cell.length_c   1.000
_cell.angle_alpha   90.00
_cell.angle_beta   90.00
_cell.angle_gamma   90.00
#
_symmetry.space_group_name_H-M   'P 1'
#
loop_
_entity.id
_entity.type
_entity.pdbx_description
1 polymer ?
#
loop_
_entity_poly.entity_id
_entity_poly.type
_entity_poly.pdbx_seq_one_letter_code
_entity_poly.pdbx_strand_id
1 'polypeptide(L)'
;MIGKPSTAFFLGLTSLKRQSFHEISSLKVTNSIANEVEKIFNVDPKENLLGPPKSLESLKINESIIARNSFSGDITIQRLSRDPDIFLLKSVLSPEVTTSIKLFAQEQGLKIAGTRKSDENSIRKNSHLTWLDKVDATSDRYFEIVKNMEDLAVTFVHEALRSQSEMYDLESLQVAKYDQEGKFDFHHDDYGRFATVLYYLNGVGGTYFPYAQTRENNDIISLRNLDIEKTHIPGKDGLLIVGKEDPKHYIHSELTGEEFDSASIAYIEPGDAVLFYNYRPGEKIENSLHGSLPVPCEKWIATNWIRSEKLTSSFGHLYADQILSEGLGLYM
;
A
#
# COMPACT_ATOMS: atom_id res chain seq x y z
N MET A 1 -62.85 11.72 -13.64
CA MET A 1 -62.50 11.51 -15.05
C MET A 1 -61.34 12.45 -15.36
N ILE A 2 -60.12 11.91 -15.39
CA ILE A 2 -58.88 12.68 -15.51
C ILE A 2 -58.28 12.32 -16.88
N GLY A 3 -58.16 13.33 -17.75
CA GLY A 3 -57.63 13.19 -19.10
C GLY A 3 -56.12 12.99 -19.10
N LYS A 4 -55.65 12.06 -19.94
CA LYS A 4 -54.22 11.84 -20.22
C LYS A 4 -53.70 12.92 -21.19
N PRO A 5 -52.47 13.43 -21.02
CA PRO A 5 -51.75 14.08 -22.09
C PRO A 5 -50.83 13.08 -22.84
N SER A 6 -50.76 13.31 -24.15
CA SER A 6 -50.03 12.58 -25.18
C SER A 6 -48.52 12.84 -25.11
N THR A 7 -47.72 11.78 -25.18
CA THR A 7 -46.25 11.82 -25.32
C THR A 7 -45.89 11.96 -26.79
N ALA A 8 -45.22 13.06 -27.17
CA ALA A 8 -44.64 13.23 -28.50
C ALA A 8 -43.16 12.82 -28.48
N PHE A 9 -42.80 11.86 -29.34
CA PHE A 9 -41.43 11.46 -29.65
C PHE A 9 -40.77 12.52 -30.54
N PHE A 10 -39.57 12.97 -30.18
CA PHE A 10 -38.67 13.70 -31.07
C PHE A 10 -37.36 12.92 -31.19
N LEU A 11 -37.13 12.34 -32.38
CA LEU A 11 -35.85 11.75 -32.79
C LEU A 11 -35.04 12.83 -33.50
N GLY A 12 -33.97 13.30 -32.87
CA GLY A 12 -32.97 14.18 -33.47
C GLY A 12 -31.67 13.42 -33.71
N LEU A 13 -31.52 12.83 -34.89
CA LEU A 13 -30.26 12.30 -35.41
C LEU A 13 -29.46 13.45 -36.05
N THR A 14 -28.36 13.87 -35.43
CA THR A 14 -27.38 14.76 -36.07
C THR A 14 -26.25 13.93 -36.69
N SER A 15 -26.15 14.04 -38.01
CA SER A 15 -25.13 13.45 -38.88
C SER A 15 -23.77 14.12 -38.67
N LEU A 16 -22.79 13.40 -38.13
CA LEU A 16 -21.37 13.80 -38.15
C LEU A 16 -20.72 13.36 -39.48
N LYS A 17 -20.23 14.34 -40.22
CA LYS A 17 -19.49 14.16 -41.48
C LYS A 17 -18.17 13.40 -41.22
N ARG A 18 -17.98 12.28 -41.90
CA ARG A 18 -16.67 11.63 -42.08
C ARG A 18 -15.77 12.55 -42.92
N GLN A 19 -14.64 12.97 -42.35
CA GLN A 19 -13.49 13.45 -43.13
C GLN A 19 -12.64 12.24 -43.53
N SER A 20 -12.38 12.15 -44.84
CA SER A 20 -11.49 11.16 -45.44
C SER A 20 -10.02 11.54 -45.20
N PHE A 21 -9.24 10.64 -44.62
CA PHE A 21 -7.79 10.71 -44.62
C PHE A 21 -7.26 9.99 -45.86
N HIS A 22 -6.64 10.75 -46.76
CA HIS A 22 -5.73 10.21 -47.77
C HIS A 22 -4.33 10.81 -47.56
N GLU A 23 -3.34 9.91 -47.68
CA GLU A 23 -1.90 10.14 -47.90
C GLU A 23 -1.07 10.78 -46.78
N ILE A 24 -0.45 9.92 -45.96
CA ILE A 24 0.88 10.18 -45.39
C ILE A 24 1.84 9.17 -46.01
N SER A 25 2.45 9.55 -47.14
CA SER A 25 3.58 8.84 -47.73
C SER A 25 4.89 9.40 -47.19
N SER A 26 5.75 8.49 -46.73
CA SER A 26 7.20 8.63 -46.51
C SER A 26 7.67 9.69 -45.50
N LEU A 27 7.55 9.37 -44.21
CA LEU A 27 8.44 9.92 -43.18
C LEU A 27 9.69 9.04 -43.11
N LYS A 28 10.86 9.61 -43.42
CA LYS A 28 12.15 8.98 -43.15
C LYS A 28 12.33 8.91 -41.64
N VAL A 29 12.12 7.73 -41.07
CA VAL A 29 12.43 7.42 -39.67
C VAL A 29 13.92 7.64 -39.47
N THR A 30 14.28 8.62 -38.65
CA THR A 30 15.67 8.85 -38.26
C THR A 30 16.07 7.81 -37.21
N ASN A 31 17.34 7.40 -37.19
CA ASN A 31 17.87 6.44 -36.20
C ASN A 31 17.65 6.85 -34.73
N SER A 32 17.28 8.11 -34.46
CA SER A 32 16.92 8.60 -33.13
C SER A 32 15.59 8.02 -32.63
N ILE A 33 14.60 7.86 -33.51
CA ILE A 33 13.29 7.30 -33.16
C ILE A 33 13.42 5.79 -32.99
N ALA A 34 14.22 5.11 -33.83
CA ALA A 34 14.47 3.68 -33.71
C ALA A 34 15.07 3.29 -32.33
N ASN A 35 15.95 4.13 -31.77
CA ASN A 35 16.52 3.92 -30.43
C ASN A 35 15.54 4.21 -29.28
N GLU A 36 14.55 5.11 -29.47
CA GLU A 36 13.47 5.32 -28.50
C GLU A 36 12.41 4.22 -28.58
N VAL A 37 12.11 3.76 -29.80
CA VAL A 37 11.24 2.64 -30.11
C VAL A 37 11.83 1.34 -29.53
N GLU A 38 13.13 1.05 -29.72
CA GLU A 38 13.79 -0.11 -29.07
C GLU A 38 13.77 -0.03 -27.53
N LYS A 39 13.79 1.17 -26.94
CA LYS A 39 13.59 1.32 -25.48
C LYS A 39 12.15 1.05 -25.04
N ILE A 40 11.16 1.29 -25.89
CA ILE A 40 9.75 1.01 -25.61
C ILE A 40 9.48 -0.50 -25.76
N PHE A 41 10.13 -1.20 -26.70
CA PHE A 41 9.90 -2.63 -26.94
C PHE A 41 10.72 -3.59 -26.08
N ASN A 42 11.57 -3.09 -25.18
CA ASN A 42 12.35 -3.91 -24.24
C ASN A 42 11.69 -3.91 -22.85
N VAL A 43 10.37 -4.08 -22.81
CA VAL A 43 9.66 -4.39 -21.56
C VAL A 43 10.11 -5.78 -21.16
N ASP A 44 10.84 -5.86 -20.03
CA ASP A 44 11.22 -7.15 -19.46
C ASP A 44 9.92 -7.93 -19.20
N PRO A 45 9.71 -9.11 -19.82
CA PRO A 45 8.54 -9.95 -19.55
C PRO A 45 8.43 -10.40 -18.07
N LYS A 46 9.35 -9.94 -17.22
CA LYS A 46 9.36 -10.10 -15.76
C LYS A 46 8.95 -8.84 -15.00
N GLU A 47 8.42 -7.81 -15.66
CA GLU A 47 7.99 -6.59 -14.97
C GLU A 47 6.95 -6.91 -13.88
N ASN A 48 7.29 -6.55 -12.64
CA ASN A 48 6.46 -6.83 -11.48
C ASN A 48 5.33 -5.79 -11.38
N LEU A 49 4.22 -6.00 -12.10
CA LEU A 49 3.06 -5.10 -12.09
C LEU A 49 2.40 -4.93 -10.70
N LEU A 50 2.64 -5.88 -9.79
CA LEU A 50 2.15 -5.81 -8.41
C LEU A 50 3.19 -5.22 -7.44
N GLY A 51 4.35 -4.83 -7.95
CA GLY A 51 5.42 -4.20 -7.20
C GLY A 51 5.30 -2.68 -7.13
N PRO A 52 6.35 -2.03 -6.59
CA PRO A 52 6.39 -0.58 -6.51
C PRO A 52 6.49 0.10 -7.88
N PRO A 53 6.08 1.39 -7.99
CA PRO A 53 6.37 2.20 -9.16
C PRO A 53 7.89 2.26 -9.44
N LYS A 54 8.29 2.44 -10.70
CA LYS A 54 9.71 2.37 -11.11
C LYS A 54 10.62 3.34 -10.34
N SER A 55 10.10 4.52 -10.02
CA SER A 55 10.80 5.52 -9.22
C SER A 55 11.17 5.01 -7.83
N LEU A 56 10.34 4.17 -7.22
CA LEU A 56 10.58 3.54 -5.92
C LEU A 56 11.35 2.22 -6.05
N GLU A 57 11.07 1.43 -7.08
CA GLU A 57 11.76 0.17 -7.38
C GLU A 57 13.29 0.37 -7.46
N SER A 58 13.71 1.44 -8.13
CA SER A 58 15.14 1.74 -8.36
C SER A 58 15.94 2.11 -7.10
N LEU A 59 15.27 2.45 -6.00
CA LEU A 59 15.95 2.86 -4.77
C LEU A 59 16.78 1.72 -4.17
N LYS A 60 17.95 2.06 -3.66
CA LYS A 60 18.73 1.18 -2.77
C LYS A 60 18.20 1.26 -1.35
N ILE A 61 18.53 0.27 -0.52
CA ILE A 61 18.15 0.35 0.90
C ILE A 61 18.77 1.60 1.52
N ASN A 62 17.97 2.32 2.31
CA ASN A 62 18.23 3.65 2.90
C ASN A 62 18.32 4.83 1.93
N GLU A 63 18.20 4.60 0.62
CA GLU A 63 18.04 5.70 -0.33
C GLU A 63 16.66 6.34 -0.18
N SER A 64 16.60 7.65 -0.40
CA SER A 64 15.39 8.44 -0.25
C SER A 64 15.13 9.32 -1.45
N ILE A 65 13.85 9.56 -1.74
CA ILE A 65 13.40 10.57 -2.70
C ILE A 65 12.44 11.53 -2.01
N ILE A 66 12.30 12.71 -2.59
CA ILE A 66 11.25 13.67 -2.22
C ILE A 66 10.16 13.56 -3.27
N ALA A 67 8.93 13.34 -2.83
CA ALA A 67 7.74 13.35 -3.67
C ALA A 67 6.79 14.45 -3.18
N ARG A 68 6.04 15.04 -4.10
CA ARG A 68 5.04 16.04 -3.76
C ARG A 68 3.70 15.35 -3.50
N ASN A 69 3.23 15.43 -2.26
CA ASN A 69 1.88 15.08 -1.87
C ASN A 69 0.99 16.32 -2.01
N SER A 70 -0.09 16.23 -2.79
CA SER A 70 -1.08 17.30 -2.89
C SER A 70 -1.73 17.63 -1.54
N PHE A 71 -1.71 16.67 -0.61
CA PHE A 71 -2.37 16.75 0.68
C PHE A 71 -1.53 17.36 1.79
N SER A 72 -0.25 16.97 1.92
CA SER A 72 0.63 17.41 3.01
C SER A 72 1.85 18.23 2.57
N GLY A 73 2.04 18.44 1.27
CA GLY A 73 3.23 19.08 0.72
C GLY A 73 4.30 18.05 0.37
N ASP A 74 5.58 18.39 0.56
CA ASP A 74 6.66 17.47 0.22
C ASP A 74 6.78 16.35 1.27
N ILE A 75 6.84 15.11 0.81
CA ILE A 75 7.07 13.92 1.63
C ILE A 75 8.41 13.29 1.28
N THR A 76 9.10 12.72 2.27
CA THR A 76 10.30 11.92 2.04
C THR A 76 9.92 10.45 2.01
N ILE A 77 10.31 9.74 0.97
CA ILE A 77 10.09 8.29 0.83
C ILE A 77 11.46 7.62 0.87
N GLN A 78 11.69 6.78 1.88
CA GLN A 78 12.93 6.05 2.08
C GLN A 78 12.67 4.54 1.93
N ARG A 79 13.51 3.85 1.16
CA ARG A 79 13.44 2.38 1.10
C ARG A 79 14.06 1.77 2.36
N LEU A 80 13.30 0.91 3.04
CA LEU A 80 13.74 0.18 4.24
C LEU A 80 14.14 -1.26 3.92
N SER A 81 13.48 -1.88 2.93
CA SER A 81 13.75 -3.27 2.54
C SER A 81 13.52 -3.49 1.04
N ARG A 82 14.19 -4.52 0.50
CA ARG A 82 14.02 -5.02 -0.88
C ARG A 82 13.26 -6.34 -0.97
N ASP A 83 13.17 -7.07 0.14
CA ASP A 83 12.42 -8.32 0.17
C ASP A 83 11.75 -8.47 1.55
N PRO A 84 10.46 -8.11 1.66
CA PRO A 84 9.63 -7.50 0.61
C PRO A 84 10.07 -6.04 0.33
N ASP A 85 9.51 -5.42 -0.71
CA ASP A 85 9.60 -3.97 -0.87
C ASP A 85 8.89 -3.28 0.30
N ILE A 86 9.66 -2.55 1.13
CA ILE A 86 9.15 -1.75 2.26
C ILE A 86 9.72 -0.34 2.17
N PHE A 87 8.86 0.66 2.34
CA PHE A 87 9.23 2.07 2.35
C PHE A 87 8.68 2.78 3.58
N LEU A 88 9.47 3.70 4.12
CA LEU A 88 9.06 4.68 5.11
C LEU A 88 8.67 5.97 4.40
N LEU A 89 7.49 6.50 4.73
CA LEU A 89 6.99 7.75 4.21
C LEU A 89 6.90 8.74 5.37
N LYS A 90 7.67 9.82 5.28
CA LYS A 90 7.74 10.86 6.30
C LYS A 90 6.75 11.99 6.04
N SER A 91 6.10 12.47 7.09
CA SER A 91 5.24 13.65 7.07
C SER A 91 4.08 13.55 6.07
N VAL A 92 3.49 12.35 5.96
CA VAL A 92 2.40 12.06 5.03
C VAL A 92 1.10 12.74 5.44
N LEU A 93 0.84 12.80 6.74
CA LEU A 93 -0.35 13.42 7.31
C LEU A 93 0.05 14.54 8.27
N SER A 94 -0.68 15.65 8.25
CA SER A 94 -0.49 16.70 9.25
C SER A 94 -1.05 16.29 10.62
N PRO A 95 -0.61 16.92 11.72
CA PRO A 95 -1.19 16.71 13.05
C PRO A 95 -2.71 16.93 13.11
N GLU A 96 -3.22 17.90 12.35
CA GLU A 96 -4.65 18.19 12.25
C GLU A 96 -5.41 17.05 11.58
N VAL A 97 -4.84 16.47 10.52
CA VAL A 97 -5.43 15.34 9.81
C VAL A 97 -5.46 14.10 10.69
N THR A 98 -4.33 13.75 11.32
CA THR A 98 -4.27 12.57 12.20
C THR A 98 -5.28 12.66 13.34
N THR A 99 -5.48 13.86 13.91
CA THR A 99 -6.51 14.13 14.91
C THR A 99 -7.91 13.97 14.33
N SER A 100 -8.15 14.50 13.13
CA SER A 100 -9.47 14.42 12.47
C SER A 100 -9.88 12.98 12.16
N ILE A 101 -8.95 12.13 11.71
CA ILE A 101 -9.21 10.71 11.43
C ILE A 101 -9.60 9.96 12.71
N LYS A 102 -8.89 10.22 13.83
CA LYS A 102 -9.21 9.59 15.13
C LYS A 102 -10.60 9.98 15.61
N LEU A 103 -10.96 11.27 15.52
CA LEU A 103 -12.29 11.76 15.88
C LEU A 103 -13.37 11.13 15.00
N PHE A 104 -13.16 11.10 13.68
CA PHE A 104 -14.11 10.47 12.77
C PHE A 104 -14.31 8.98 13.06
N ALA A 105 -13.23 8.25 13.35
CA ALA A 105 -13.31 6.85 13.74
C ALA A 105 -14.07 6.63 15.05
N GLN A 106 -13.93 7.54 16.03
CA GLN A 106 -14.70 7.50 17.27
C GLN A 106 -16.19 7.78 17.02
N GLU A 107 -16.51 8.76 16.18
CA GLU A 107 -17.89 9.09 15.77
C GLU A 107 -18.59 7.93 15.06
N GLN A 108 -17.86 7.19 14.21
CA GLN A 108 -18.35 5.99 13.52
C GLN A 108 -18.54 4.78 14.44
N GLY A 109 -18.11 4.86 15.71
CA GLY A 109 -18.28 3.79 16.68
C GLY A 109 -17.31 2.63 16.45
N LEU A 110 -16.10 2.76 16.98
CA LEU A 110 -15.12 1.68 17.05
C LEU A 110 -15.73 0.42 17.68
N LYS A 111 -15.50 -0.72 17.04
CA LYS A 111 -15.94 -2.04 17.51
C LYS A 111 -14.74 -2.87 17.90
N ILE A 112 -14.88 -3.71 18.93
CA ILE A 112 -13.84 -4.69 19.28
C ILE A 112 -13.48 -5.48 18.02
N ALA A 113 -12.19 -5.55 17.71
CA ALA A 113 -11.71 -6.24 16.53
C ALA A 113 -12.03 -7.74 16.66
N GLY A 114 -12.98 -8.24 15.87
CA GLY A 114 -13.46 -9.63 15.84
C GLY A 114 -13.18 -10.33 14.52
N THR A 115 -13.03 -11.66 14.50
CA THR A 115 -13.35 -12.42 13.28
C THR A 115 -14.86 -12.62 13.25
N ARG A 116 -15.49 -12.57 12.08
CA ARG A 116 -16.97 -12.67 11.92
C ARG A 116 -17.61 -13.96 12.48
N LYS A 117 -16.84 -14.90 13.04
CA LYS A 117 -17.29 -16.26 13.39
C LYS A 117 -16.93 -16.74 14.80
N SER A 118 -16.24 -15.96 15.63
CA SER A 118 -15.98 -16.32 17.03
C SER A 118 -16.09 -15.11 17.94
N ASP A 119 -16.73 -15.30 19.09
CA ASP A 119 -16.90 -14.25 20.12
C ASP A 119 -15.55 -13.81 20.74
N GLU A 120 -14.48 -14.58 20.50
CA GLU A 120 -13.12 -14.23 20.86
C GLU A 120 -12.24 -14.17 19.59
N ASN A 121 -11.64 -13.01 19.33
CA ASN A 121 -10.63 -12.86 18.28
C ASN A 121 -9.27 -13.25 18.86
N SER A 122 -8.76 -14.42 18.46
CA SER A 122 -7.44 -14.86 18.93
C SER A 122 -6.29 -14.02 18.36
N ILE A 123 -6.47 -13.43 17.17
CA ILE A 123 -5.37 -12.86 16.37
C ILE A 123 -5.12 -11.39 16.71
N ARG A 124 -6.18 -10.61 16.95
CA ARG A 124 -6.08 -9.21 17.39
C ARG A 124 -6.53 -9.09 18.84
N LYS A 125 -5.63 -8.66 19.72
CA LYS A 125 -5.86 -8.55 21.16
C LYS A 125 -5.91 -7.08 21.58
N ASN A 126 -6.79 -6.75 22.52
CA ASN A 126 -7.02 -5.38 23.04
C ASN A 126 -7.05 -4.31 21.94
N SER A 127 -7.88 -4.54 20.93
CA SER A 127 -7.97 -3.63 19.79
C SER A 127 -9.40 -3.41 19.32
N HIS A 128 -9.61 -2.25 18.72
CA HIS A 128 -10.88 -1.80 18.20
C HIS A 128 -10.68 -1.30 16.77
N LEU A 129 -11.65 -1.52 15.90
CA LEU A 129 -11.60 -1.10 14.51
C LEU A 129 -12.90 -0.45 14.07
N THR A 130 -12.79 0.39 13.05
CA THR A 130 -13.90 0.85 12.23
C THR A 130 -13.41 1.04 10.80
N TRP A 131 -14.35 1.13 9.87
CA TRP A 131 -14.10 1.43 8.48
C TRP A 131 -14.70 2.79 8.17
N LEU A 132 -13.90 3.66 7.56
CA LEU A 132 -14.34 4.98 7.16
C LEU A 132 -14.78 4.91 5.70
N ASP A 133 -16.07 4.75 5.48
CA ASP A 133 -16.66 4.82 4.14
C ASP A 133 -16.86 6.28 3.74
N LYS A 134 -16.56 6.59 2.47
CA LYS A 134 -16.83 7.89 1.86
C LYS A 134 -18.31 8.25 1.90
N VAL A 135 -19.19 7.25 1.72
CA VAL A 135 -20.64 7.46 1.67
C VAL A 135 -21.19 7.85 3.04
N ASP A 136 -20.57 7.38 4.11
CA ASP A 136 -21.00 7.61 5.49
C ASP A 136 -20.33 8.85 6.12
N ALA A 137 -19.55 9.61 5.33
CA ALA A 137 -18.97 10.86 5.78
C ALA A 137 -20.08 11.89 6.05
N THR A 138 -20.35 12.13 7.33
CA THR A 138 -21.33 13.12 7.81
C THR A 138 -20.94 14.56 7.50
N SER A 139 -19.70 14.77 7.05
CA SER A 139 -19.06 16.06 6.82
C SER A 139 -18.18 16.00 5.56
N ASP A 140 -18.31 17.01 4.70
CA ASP A 140 -17.47 17.20 3.51
C ASP A 140 -15.96 17.14 3.84
N ARG A 141 -15.60 17.58 5.05
CA ARG A 141 -14.20 17.55 5.52
C ARG A 141 -13.66 16.13 5.66
N TYR A 142 -14.44 15.20 6.20
CA TYR A 142 -13.98 13.81 6.38
C TYR A 142 -13.89 13.09 5.05
N PHE A 143 -14.85 13.36 4.15
CA PHE A 143 -14.81 12.87 2.78
C PHE A 143 -13.51 13.28 2.07
N GLU A 144 -13.14 14.57 2.17
CA GLU A 144 -11.91 15.07 1.55
C GLU A 144 -10.64 14.42 2.12
N ILE A 145 -10.56 14.24 3.45
CA ILE A 145 -9.43 13.57 4.09
C ILE A 145 -9.29 12.12 3.60
N VAL A 146 -10.37 11.33 3.65
CA VAL A 146 -10.36 9.92 3.23
C VAL A 146 -10.00 9.82 1.75
N LYS A 147 -10.61 10.65 0.91
CA LYS A 147 -10.31 10.71 -0.52
C LYS A 147 -8.84 11.03 -0.79
N ASN A 148 -8.26 12.01 -0.10
CA ASN A 148 -6.86 12.38 -0.32
C ASN A 148 -5.88 11.28 0.11
N MET A 149 -6.18 10.54 1.18
CA MET A 149 -5.38 9.38 1.58
C MET A 149 -5.47 8.26 0.55
N GLU A 150 -6.66 8.04 0.00
CA GLU A 150 -6.88 7.07 -1.06
C GLU A 150 -6.18 7.44 -2.37
N ASP A 151 -6.31 8.70 -2.81
CA ASP A 151 -5.62 9.23 -3.99
C ASP A 151 -4.10 9.10 -3.83
N LEU A 152 -3.57 9.35 -2.62
CA LEU A 152 -2.17 9.10 -2.30
C LEU A 152 -1.80 7.61 -2.40
N ALA A 153 -2.61 6.70 -1.84
CA ALA A 153 -2.34 5.27 -1.90
C ALA A 153 -2.23 4.76 -3.36
N VAL A 154 -3.08 5.27 -4.26
CA VAL A 154 -3.06 4.96 -5.69
C VAL A 154 -1.76 5.41 -6.37
N THR A 155 -1.06 6.43 -5.87
CA THR A 155 0.24 6.84 -6.42
C THR A 155 1.31 5.76 -6.29
N PHE A 156 1.13 4.82 -5.35
CA PHE A 156 2.02 3.68 -5.13
C PHE A 156 1.65 2.45 -5.95
N VAL A 157 0.64 2.53 -6.82
CA VAL A 157 0.36 1.50 -7.82
C VAL A 157 1.33 1.66 -8.99
N HIS A 158 1.92 0.54 -9.45
CA HIS A 158 2.79 0.50 -10.62
C HIS A 158 2.14 1.25 -11.81
N GLU A 159 2.92 2.05 -12.52
CA GLU A 159 2.41 2.99 -13.54
C GLU A 159 1.54 2.29 -14.59
N ALA A 160 1.96 1.12 -15.07
CA ALA A 160 1.23 0.34 -16.07
C ALA A 160 -0.13 -0.19 -15.56
N LEU A 161 -0.24 -0.46 -14.25
CA LEU A 161 -1.49 -0.90 -13.64
C LEU A 161 -2.39 0.28 -13.30
N ARG A 162 -1.81 1.42 -12.92
CA ARG A 162 -2.56 2.62 -12.51
C ARG A 162 -3.49 3.15 -13.59
N SER A 163 -3.10 3.04 -14.86
CA SER A 163 -3.94 3.42 -16.01
C SER A 163 -5.10 2.46 -16.28
N GLN A 164 -5.08 1.26 -15.68
CA GLN A 164 -6.09 0.21 -15.81
C GLN A 164 -6.89 0.10 -14.50
N SER A 165 -7.68 1.13 -14.21
CA SER A 165 -8.40 1.24 -12.92
C SER A 165 -9.33 0.08 -12.60
N GLU A 166 -9.75 -0.70 -13.60
CA GLU A 166 -10.58 -1.90 -13.48
C GLU A 166 -9.80 -3.17 -13.11
N MET A 167 -8.48 -3.06 -12.96
CA MET A 167 -7.60 -4.16 -12.60
C MET A 167 -7.25 -4.21 -11.11
N TYR A 168 -7.58 -3.16 -10.36
CA TYR A 168 -7.38 -3.13 -8.91
C TYR A 168 -8.53 -2.39 -8.23
N ASP A 169 -8.78 -2.73 -6.96
CA ASP A 169 -9.68 -1.99 -6.09
C ASP A 169 -8.90 -1.41 -4.91
N LEU A 170 -9.43 -0.32 -4.36
CA LEU A 170 -8.97 0.25 -3.11
C LEU A 170 -10.03 -0.01 -2.04
N GLU A 171 -9.66 -0.72 -0.97
CA GLU A 171 -10.57 -0.92 0.17
C GLU A 171 -10.77 0.39 0.93
N SER A 172 -11.94 0.53 1.56
CA SER A 172 -12.23 1.65 2.47
C SER A 172 -11.16 1.77 3.55
N LEU A 173 -10.89 2.99 3.99
CA LEU A 173 -9.86 3.24 5.01
C LEU A 173 -10.23 2.56 6.34
N GLN A 174 -9.45 1.57 6.77
CA GLN A 174 -9.62 0.98 8.10
C GLN A 174 -8.87 1.82 9.14
N VAL A 175 -9.52 2.16 10.24
CA VAL A 175 -8.85 2.74 11.41
C VAL A 175 -8.86 1.72 12.54
N ALA A 176 -7.69 1.48 13.12
CA ALA A 176 -7.52 0.61 14.26
C ALA A 176 -6.90 1.35 15.45
N LYS A 177 -7.47 1.09 16.62
CA LYS A 177 -6.99 1.53 17.93
C LYS A 177 -6.55 0.30 18.71
N TYR A 178 -5.33 0.31 19.22
CA TYR A 178 -4.85 -0.69 20.16
C TYR A 178 -4.75 -0.03 21.53
N ASP A 179 -5.36 -0.65 22.53
CA ASP A 179 -5.13 -0.29 23.92
C ASP A 179 -3.76 -0.84 24.37
N GLN A 180 -3.36 -0.57 25.61
CA GLN A 180 -2.11 -1.11 26.17
C GLN A 180 -2.09 -2.66 26.07
N GLU A 181 -0.91 -3.21 25.76
CA GLU A 181 -0.69 -4.63 25.41
C GLU A 181 -1.43 -5.10 24.16
N GLY A 182 -2.11 -4.19 23.45
CA GLY A 182 -2.79 -4.50 22.21
C GLY A 182 -1.80 -4.95 21.15
N LYS A 183 -2.17 -6.01 20.42
CA LYS A 183 -1.31 -6.62 19.41
C LYS A 183 -2.11 -7.18 18.24
N PHE A 184 -1.39 -7.45 17.16
CA PHE A 184 -1.89 -8.22 16.03
C PHE A 184 -0.84 -9.27 15.69
N ASP A 185 -1.18 -10.54 15.91
CA ASP A 185 -0.29 -11.67 15.65
C ASP A 185 0.21 -11.67 14.21
N PHE A 186 1.34 -12.35 13.97
CA PHE A 186 1.95 -12.41 12.64
C PHE A 186 0.99 -12.95 11.59
N HIS A 187 0.86 -12.23 10.50
CA HIS A 187 -0.03 -12.53 9.40
C HIS A 187 0.49 -11.92 8.11
N HIS A 188 -0.16 -12.28 7.01
CA HIS A 188 -0.04 -11.56 5.76
C HIS A 188 -1.35 -10.85 5.47
N ASP A 189 -1.26 -9.74 4.76
CA ASP A 189 -2.42 -9.14 4.15
C ASP A 189 -2.84 -9.98 2.94
N ASP A 190 -3.65 -11.01 3.20
CA ASP A 190 -4.17 -11.96 2.21
C ASP A 190 -5.28 -11.35 1.32
N TYR A 191 -6.02 -12.18 0.58
CA TYR A 191 -7.16 -11.78 -0.26
C TYR A 191 -6.78 -10.85 -1.43
N GLY A 192 -5.60 -11.09 -1.99
CA GLY A 192 -5.13 -10.36 -3.17
C GLY A 192 -4.72 -8.91 -2.92
N ARG A 193 -4.50 -8.53 -1.65
CA ARG A 193 -4.02 -7.21 -1.24
C ARG A 193 -2.53 -7.06 -1.55
N PHE A 194 -2.21 -6.61 -2.76
CA PHE A 194 -0.83 -6.55 -3.23
C PHE A 194 -0.01 -5.42 -2.59
N ALA A 195 -0.65 -4.35 -2.14
CA ALA A 195 0.02 -3.24 -1.46
C ALA A 195 -0.78 -2.77 -0.23
N THR A 196 -0.05 -2.39 0.81
CA THR A 196 -0.60 -1.85 2.06
C THR A 196 0.08 -0.53 2.40
N VAL A 197 -0.71 0.50 2.70
CA VAL A 197 -0.22 1.77 3.28
C VAL A 197 -0.72 1.87 4.71
N LEU A 198 0.21 1.85 5.67
CA LEU A 198 -0.06 1.85 7.11
C LEU A 198 0.35 3.19 7.74
N TYR A 199 -0.61 4.03 8.06
CA TYR A 199 -0.38 5.38 8.62
C TYR A 199 -0.37 5.35 10.15
N TYR A 200 0.61 5.98 10.78
CA TYR A 200 0.74 6.08 12.24
C TYR A 200 0.12 7.39 12.75
N LEU A 201 -1.06 7.33 13.38
CA LEU A 201 -1.84 8.53 13.73
C LEU A 201 -1.44 9.20 15.05
N ASN A 202 -0.60 8.55 15.85
CA ASN A 202 -0.12 9.08 17.13
C ASN A 202 1.35 8.76 17.42
N GLY A 203 2.09 8.27 16.41
CA GLY A 203 3.52 8.02 16.49
C GLY A 203 3.89 6.87 17.43
N VAL A 204 3.02 5.88 17.61
CA VAL A 204 3.32 4.64 18.33
C VAL A 204 3.49 3.50 17.33
N GLY A 205 4.66 2.87 17.34
CA GLY A 205 5.10 1.85 16.39
C GLY A 205 4.78 0.42 16.85
N GLY A 206 5.79 -0.45 16.82
CA GLY A 206 5.67 -1.87 17.13
C GLY A 206 5.30 -2.75 15.95
N THR A 207 5.35 -2.22 14.72
CA THR A 207 5.15 -3.05 13.52
C THR A 207 6.45 -3.76 13.21
N TYR A 208 6.40 -5.08 13.06
CA TYR A 208 7.59 -5.91 12.90
C TYR A 208 7.48 -6.85 11.71
N PHE A 209 8.50 -6.82 10.84
CA PHE A 209 8.67 -7.68 9.67
C PHE A 209 9.86 -8.63 9.91
N PRO A 210 9.65 -9.83 10.47
CA PRO A 210 10.74 -10.72 10.88
C PRO A 210 11.67 -11.15 9.74
N TYR A 211 11.18 -11.13 8.50
CA TYR A 211 11.93 -11.60 7.33
C TYR A 211 12.38 -10.48 6.38
N ALA A 212 12.17 -9.22 6.74
CA ALA A 212 12.57 -8.10 5.90
C ALA A 212 14.10 -8.01 5.75
N GLN A 213 14.59 -7.88 4.52
CA GLN A 213 16.01 -7.67 4.24
C GLN A 213 16.37 -6.19 4.37
N THR A 214 17.05 -5.81 5.45
CA THR A 214 17.46 -4.42 5.75
C THR A 214 18.89 -4.10 5.29
N ARG A 215 19.55 -5.02 4.59
CA ARG A 215 20.92 -4.88 4.07
C ARG A 215 21.02 -5.51 2.69
N GLU A 216 21.88 -4.96 1.83
CA GLU A 216 22.04 -5.41 0.44
C GLU A 216 22.61 -6.83 0.31
N ASN A 217 23.38 -7.33 1.30
CA ASN A 217 24.10 -8.61 1.24
C ASN A 217 23.68 -9.60 2.34
N ASN A 218 22.43 -9.56 2.81
CA ASN A 218 22.00 -10.57 3.78
C ASN A 218 21.81 -11.90 3.06
N ASP A 219 22.67 -12.87 3.39
CA ASP A 219 22.43 -14.27 3.05
C ASP A 219 21.00 -14.60 3.52
N ILE A 220 20.17 -15.07 2.60
CA ILE A 220 18.80 -15.47 2.89
C ILE A 220 18.88 -16.66 3.84
N ILE A 221 18.87 -16.40 5.15
CA ILE A 221 18.80 -17.48 6.12
C ILE A 221 17.38 -18.04 5.99
N SER A 222 17.28 -19.22 5.38
CA SER A 222 16.02 -19.94 5.19
C SER A 222 15.52 -20.50 6.53
N LEU A 223 15.14 -19.62 7.45
CA LEU A 223 14.53 -19.96 8.75
C LEU A 223 13.00 -20.02 8.66
N ARG A 224 12.46 -20.34 7.47
CA ARG A 224 11.02 -20.31 7.15
C ARG A 224 10.17 -21.34 7.92
N ASN A 225 10.78 -22.21 8.73
CA ASN A 225 10.10 -23.28 9.46
C ASN A 225 10.23 -23.18 10.99
N LEU A 226 10.71 -22.06 11.52
CA LEU A 226 10.88 -21.87 12.96
C LEU A 226 9.75 -21.05 13.56
N ASP A 227 9.44 -21.35 14.82
CA ASP A 227 8.50 -20.58 15.63
C ASP A 227 9.04 -19.15 15.79
N ILE A 228 8.45 -18.22 15.04
CA ILE A 228 8.95 -16.85 14.87
C ILE A 228 9.12 -16.16 16.22
N GLU A 229 8.15 -16.33 17.12
CA GLU A 229 8.17 -15.72 18.47
C GLU A 229 9.36 -16.21 19.31
N LYS A 230 9.93 -17.38 18.99
CA LYS A 230 11.06 -17.96 19.71
C LYS A 230 12.41 -17.68 19.06
N THR A 231 12.44 -17.41 17.75
CA THR A 231 13.70 -17.40 16.98
C THR A 231 14.06 -16.07 16.37
N HIS A 232 13.11 -15.14 16.21
CA HIS A 232 13.38 -13.82 15.64
C HIS A 232 13.34 -12.78 16.74
N ILE A 233 14.39 -11.98 16.81
CA ILE A 233 14.57 -10.93 17.80
C ILE A 233 14.29 -9.57 17.12
N PRO A 234 13.21 -8.86 17.50
CA PRO A 234 12.95 -7.52 17.01
C PRO A 234 14.17 -6.60 17.16
N GLY A 235 14.45 -5.78 16.14
CA GLY A 235 15.60 -4.87 16.12
C GLY A 235 16.96 -5.54 15.88
N LYS A 236 16.99 -6.85 15.63
CA LYS A 236 18.16 -7.60 15.18
C LYS A 236 17.88 -8.38 13.90
N ASP A 237 16.80 -9.15 13.92
CA ASP A 237 16.33 -9.91 12.77
C ASP A 237 15.21 -9.13 12.09
N GLY A 238 15.23 -9.02 10.76
CA GLY A 238 14.17 -8.33 10.02
C GLY A 238 14.16 -6.82 10.22
N LEU A 239 12.96 -6.22 10.21
CA LEU A 239 12.76 -4.78 10.33
C LEU A 239 11.71 -4.46 11.40
N LEU A 240 12.10 -3.67 12.40
CA LEU A 240 11.22 -3.16 13.44
C LEU A 240 10.92 -1.66 13.21
N ILE A 241 9.64 -1.32 13.14
CA ILE A 241 9.17 0.07 13.06
C ILE A 241 8.79 0.54 14.46
N VAL A 242 9.41 1.62 14.95
CA VAL A 242 9.25 2.10 16.33
C VAL A 242 8.92 3.58 16.35
N GLY A 243 8.02 3.98 17.25
CA GLY A 243 7.66 5.37 17.45
C GLY A 243 8.35 6.02 18.65
N LYS A 244 7.59 6.88 19.34
CA LYS A 244 8.03 7.58 20.55
C LYS A 244 8.29 6.67 21.74
N GLU A 245 7.87 5.41 21.68
CA GLU A 245 7.99 4.46 22.77
C GLU A 245 9.41 3.92 22.97
N ASP A 246 10.39 4.21 22.10
CA ASP A 246 11.76 3.66 22.18
C ASP A 246 11.83 2.13 21.88
N PRO A 247 12.77 1.67 21.03
CA PRO A 247 12.88 0.25 20.66
C PRO A 247 13.05 -0.70 21.85
N LYS A 248 13.58 -0.23 22.98
CA LYS A 248 13.79 -1.04 24.19
C LYS A 248 12.51 -1.68 24.74
N HIS A 249 11.33 -1.18 24.40
CA HIS A 249 10.07 -1.82 24.81
C HIS A 249 9.79 -3.13 24.08
N TYR A 250 10.32 -3.31 22.87
CA TYR A 250 10.09 -4.50 22.05
C TYR A 250 11.25 -5.49 22.11
N ILE A 251 12.40 -5.05 22.64
CA ILE A 251 13.64 -5.80 22.62
C ILE A 251 14.01 -6.13 24.05
N HIS A 252 13.94 -7.41 24.41
CA HIS A 252 14.34 -7.90 25.72
C HIS A 252 15.88 -7.92 25.82
N SER A 253 16.49 -6.76 26.02
CA SER A 253 17.96 -6.56 26.05
C SER A 253 18.68 -7.38 27.13
N GLU A 254 17.97 -7.73 28.21
CA GLU A 254 18.49 -8.56 29.31
C GLU A 254 18.93 -9.96 28.85
N LEU A 255 18.42 -10.44 27.72
CA LEU A 255 18.71 -11.79 27.22
C LEU A 255 19.93 -11.88 26.33
N THR A 256 20.40 -10.78 25.73
CA THR A 256 21.43 -10.85 24.68
C THR A 256 22.72 -10.12 25.05
N GLY A 257 22.66 -9.03 25.83
CA GLY A 257 23.83 -8.17 26.06
C GLY A 257 24.43 -7.58 24.77
N GLU A 258 23.73 -7.70 23.65
CA GLU A 258 24.17 -7.26 22.32
C GLU A 258 23.55 -5.91 21.99
N GLU A 259 24.31 -5.07 21.27
CA GLU A 259 23.84 -3.80 20.73
C GLU A 259 22.82 -4.02 19.60
N PHE A 260 21.85 -3.12 19.48
CA PHE A 260 20.84 -3.15 18.42
C PHE A 260 21.49 -2.94 17.05
N ASP A 261 20.94 -3.58 16.01
CA ASP A 261 21.29 -3.24 14.64
C ASP A 261 20.48 -2.02 14.20
N SER A 262 21.13 -0.87 14.11
CA SER A 262 20.47 0.38 13.70
C SER A 262 19.86 0.30 12.30
N ALA A 263 20.36 -0.59 11.42
CA ALA A 263 19.77 -0.84 10.10
C ALA A 263 18.43 -1.59 10.19
N SER A 264 18.18 -2.31 11.28
CA SER A 264 17.00 -3.14 11.51
C SER A 264 15.90 -2.42 12.29
N ILE A 265 16.06 -1.11 12.52
CA ILE A 265 15.10 -0.26 13.24
C ILE A 265 14.80 0.98 12.41
N ALA A 266 13.53 1.23 12.12
CA ALA A 266 13.06 2.47 11.51
C ALA A 266 12.19 3.26 12.49
N TYR A 267 12.48 4.55 12.65
CA TYR A 267 11.75 5.42 13.57
C TYR A 267 10.60 6.15 12.85
N ILE A 268 9.45 6.26 13.50
CA ILE A 268 8.27 6.97 13.00
C ILE A 268 7.80 8.09 13.93
N GLU A 269 7.17 9.09 13.36
CA GLU A 269 6.46 10.17 14.04
C GLU A 269 4.95 10.11 13.74
N PRO A 270 4.09 10.83 14.49
CA PRO A 270 2.69 10.98 14.11
C PRO A 270 2.57 11.57 12.70
N GLY A 271 1.82 10.89 11.84
CA GLY A 271 1.60 11.28 10.44
C GLY A 271 2.55 10.62 9.44
N ASP A 272 3.54 9.85 9.90
CA ASP A 272 4.32 8.98 9.04
C ASP A 272 3.50 7.76 8.59
N ALA A 273 3.96 7.08 7.55
CA ALA A 273 3.39 5.82 7.09
C ALA A 273 4.45 4.82 6.67
N VAL A 274 4.08 3.54 6.63
CA VAL A 274 4.87 2.48 6.00
C VAL A 274 4.09 1.91 4.83
N LEU A 275 4.73 1.84 3.67
CA LEU A 275 4.23 1.17 2.47
C LEU A 275 4.96 -0.16 2.32
N PHE A 276 4.23 -1.24 2.08
CA PHE A 276 4.84 -2.52 1.75
C PHE A 276 4.00 -3.31 0.75
N TYR A 277 4.65 -4.22 0.04
CA TYR A 277 4.05 -5.06 -1.00
C TYR A 277 4.01 -6.52 -0.57
N ASN A 278 2.89 -7.19 -0.83
CA ASN A 278 2.63 -8.56 -0.39
C ASN A 278 2.63 -9.59 -1.51
N TYR A 279 2.66 -9.16 -2.78
CA TYR A 279 2.53 -10.06 -3.92
C TYR A 279 3.51 -9.70 -5.05
N ARG A 280 3.93 -10.75 -5.77
CA ARG A 280 4.42 -10.71 -7.15
C ARG A 280 3.31 -11.31 -8.04
N PRO A 281 3.32 -11.12 -9.37
CA PRO A 281 2.31 -11.71 -10.25
C PRO A 281 2.15 -13.22 -10.00
N GLY A 282 0.96 -13.62 -9.53
CA GLY A 282 0.62 -15.01 -9.22
C GLY A 282 1.28 -15.62 -7.96
N GLU A 283 2.06 -14.86 -7.19
CA GLU A 283 2.80 -15.38 -6.03
C GLU A 283 2.71 -14.42 -4.82
N LYS A 284 2.46 -14.98 -3.63
CA LYS A 284 2.53 -14.25 -2.37
C LYS A 284 3.97 -14.11 -1.90
N ILE A 285 4.35 -12.93 -1.41
CA ILE A 285 5.70 -12.69 -0.86
C ILE A 285 5.73 -13.16 0.60
N GLU A 286 6.25 -14.35 0.84
CA GLU A 286 6.37 -14.92 2.20
C GLU A 286 7.17 -14.04 3.17
N ASN A 287 8.09 -13.23 2.66
CA ASN A 287 8.87 -12.32 3.50
C ASN A 287 8.05 -11.09 3.96
N SER A 288 6.85 -10.86 3.41
CA SER A 288 5.93 -9.79 3.84
C SER A 288 5.12 -10.10 5.09
N LEU A 289 5.39 -11.25 5.72
CA LEU A 289 4.84 -11.57 7.02
C LEU A 289 5.16 -10.45 8.00
N HIS A 290 4.15 -9.97 8.69
CA HIS A 290 4.31 -8.88 9.65
C HIS A 290 3.28 -8.99 10.77
N GLY A 291 3.52 -8.25 11.85
CA GLY A 291 2.61 -8.17 12.98
C GLY A 291 2.76 -6.84 13.72
N SER A 292 1.82 -6.57 14.62
CA SER A 292 1.98 -5.52 15.62
C SER A 292 2.33 -6.19 16.95
N LEU A 293 3.53 -5.94 17.45
CA LEU A 293 3.95 -6.36 18.79
C LEU A 293 3.05 -5.71 19.87
N PRO A 294 2.99 -6.26 21.10
CA PRO A 294 2.28 -5.65 22.21
C PRO A 294 2.72 -4.20 22.44
N VAL A 295 1.79 -3.27 22.34
CA VAL A 295 2.11 -1.84 22.46
C VAL A 295 2.14 -1.39 23.92
N PRO A 296 3.15 -0.61 24.36
CA PRO A 296 3.25 -0.17 25.75
C PRO A 296 2.25 0.93 26.13
N CYS A 297 1.62 1.54 25.12
CA CYS A 297 0.61 2.58 25.29
C CYS A 297 -0.36 2.55 24.10
N GLU A 298 -1.40 3.39 24.16
CA GLU A 298 -2.40 3.47 23.09
C GLU A 298 -1.76 3.74 21.72
N LYS A 299 -2.07 2.90 20.72
CA LYS A 299 -1.62 3.05 19.34
C LYS A 299 -2.81 3.27 18.42
N TRP A 300 -2.68 4.24 17.51
CA TRP A 300 -3.65 4.48 16.45
C TRP A 300 -3.01 4.36 15.08
N ILE A 301 -3.63 3.57 14.21
CA ILE A 301 -3.23 3.43 12.83
C ILE A 301 -4.43 3.56 11.89
N ALA A 302 -4.17 4.03 10.68
CA ALA A 302 -5.09 3.88 9.56
C ALA A 302 -4.43 3.01 8.48
N THR A 303 -5.22 2.26 7.71
CA THR A 303 -4.72 1.34 6.68
C THR A 303 -5.52 1.47 5.40
N ASN A 304 -4.83 1.68 4.28
CA ASN A 304 -5.37 1.47 2.94
C ASN A 304 -4.79 0.17 2.37
N TRP A 305 -5.68 -0.72 1.91
CA TRP A 305 -5.29 -1.91 1.17
C TRP A 305 -5.66 -1.76 -0.30
N ILE A 306 -4.70 -2.03 -1.17
CA ILE A 306 -4.89 -2.07 -2.61
C ILE A 306 -4.92 -3.54 -3.04
N ARG A 307 -6.01 -3.96 -3.68
CA ARG A 307 -6.25 -5.37 -4.03
C ARG A 307 -6.39 -5.57 -5.52
N SER A 308 -5.99 -6.74 -6.02
CA SER A 308 -6.29 -7.16 -7.39
C SER A 308 -6.58 -8.66 -7.42
N GLU A 309 -7.85 -9.04 -7.44
CA GLU A 309 -8.24 -10.45 -7.55
C GLU A 309 -7.74 -11.08 -8.84
N LYS A 310 -7.75 -10.32 -9.95
CA LYS A 310 -7.30 -10.79 -11.26
C LYS A 310 -5.81 -11.14 -11.24
N LEU A 311 -4.95 -10.22 -10.78
CA LEU A 311 -3.50 -10.35 -10.85
C LEU A 311 -2.90 -11.22 -9.74
N THR A 312 -3.62 -11.41 -8.63
CA THR A 312 -3.18 -12.30 -7.53
C THR A 312 -3.74 -13.71 -7.62
N SER A 313 -4.61 -13.98 -8.61
CA SER A 313 -5.10 -15.33 -8.90
C SER A 313 -4.01 -16.24 -9.48
N SER A 314 -4.29 -17.55 -9.56
CA SER A 314 -3.42 -18.51 -10.26
C SER A 314 -3.22 -18.20 -11.75
N PHE A 315 -4.09 -17.38 -12.35
CA PHE A 315 -4.01 -16.92 -13.74
C PHE A 315 -3.50 -15.47 -13.85
N GLY A 316 -3.01 -14.88 -12.75
CA GLY A 316 -2.59 -13.48 -12.72
C GLY A 316 -1.54 -13.12 -13.77
N HIS A 317 -0.64 -14.06 -14.10
CA HIS A 317 0.38 -13.89 -15.14
C HIS A 317 -0.23 -13.63 -16.53
N LEU A 318 -1.36 -14.27 -16.88
CA LEU A 318 -2.02 -14.05 -18.18
C LEU A 318 -2.59 -12.64 -18.31
N TYR A 319 -3.15 -12.11 -17.21
CA TYR A 319 -3.64 -10.74 -17.16
C TYR A 319 -2.49 -9.73 -17.21
N ALA A 320 -1.37 -10.03 -16.55
CA ALA A 320 -0.18 -9.20 -16.60
C ALA A 320 0.37 -9.11 -18.04
N ASP A 321 0.51 -10.25 -18.72
CA ASP A 321 0.94 -10.32 -20.13
C ASP A 321 0.01 -9.51 -21.04
N GLN A 322 -1.31 -9.59 -20.82
CA GLN A 322 -2.30 -8.81 -21.56
C GLN A 322 -2.07 -7.31 -21.37
N ILE A 323 -1.96 -6.81 -20.12
CA ILE A 323 -1.73 -5.39 -19.82
C ILE A 323 -0.46 -4.90 -20.52
N LEU A 324 0.63 -5.65 -20.41
CA LEU A 324 1.92 -5.29 -21.02
C LEU A 324 1.82 -5.24 -22.55
N SER A 325 1.11 -6.20 -23.17
CA SER A 325 0.93 -6.23 -24.62
C SER A 325 0.06 -5.09 -25.16
N GLU A 326 -1.02 -4.73 -24.45
CA GLU A 326 -1.92 -3.63 -24.83
C GLU A 326 -1.25 -2.27 -24.64
N GLY A 327 -0.46 -2.11 -23.58
CA GLY A 327 0.34 -0.91 -23.34
C GLY A 327 1.30 -0.63 -24.51
N LEU A 328 1.94 -1.66 -25.06
CA LEU A 328 2.83 -1.52 -26.23
C LEU A 328 2.08 -1.17 -27.52
N GLY A 329 0.84 -1.64 -27.69
CA GLY A 329 0.03 -1.38 -28.87
C GLY A 329 -0.43 0.06 -29.03
N LEU A 330 -0.56 0.81 -27.93
CA LEU A 330 -0.96 2.22 -27.93
C LEU A 330 0.18 3.19 -28.34
N TYR A 331 1.43 2.71 -28.44
CA TYR A 331 2.59 3.49 -28.85
C TYR A 331 3.04 3.23 -30.31
N MET A 332 2.32 2.38 -31.07
CA MET A 332 2.54 2.12 -32.50
C MET A 332 1.64 2.99 -33.39
#